data_AF-A0AA51I3S9-F1
#
_entry.id   AF-A0AA51I3S9-F1
#
_cell.length_a   1.000
_cell.length_b   1.000
_cell.length_c   1.000
_cell.angle_alpha   90.00
_cell.angle_beta   90.00
_cell.angle_gamma   90.00
#
_symmetry.space_group_name_H-M   'P 1'
#
loop_
_entity.id
_entity.type
_entity.pdbx_description
1 polymer ?
#
loop_
_entity_poly.entity_id
_entity_poly.type
_entity_poly.pdbx_seq_one_letter_code
_entity_poly.pdbx_strand_id
1 'polypeptide(L)' 'EHMLGWNIPEEYQELVHDHWRSFPAVNKFWHFGLAFLYTILMIMSTLGNGIVIWIFST' A
#
# COMPACT_ATOMS: atom_id res chain seq x y z
N GLU A 1 -14.99 9.77 -15.24
CA GLU A 1 -13.87 9.18 -14.46
C GLU A 1 -13.66 10.04 -13.23
N HIS A 2 -13.30 9.45 -12.08
CA HIS A 2 -13.01 10.23 -10.88
C HIS A 2 -11.53 10.64 -10.86
N MET A 3 -11.21 11.73 -10.17
CA MET A 3 -9.82 12.12 -9.91
C MET A 3 -9.25 11.32 -8.74
N LEU A 4 -7.93 11.25 -8.65
CA LEU A 4 -7.24 10.63 -7.53
C LEU A 4 -7.65 11.31 -6.21
N GLY A 5 -8.05 10.53 -5.22
CA GLY A 5 -8.51 11.05 -3.92
C GLY A 5 -9.99 11.43 -3.84
N TRP A 6 -10.81 11.09 -4.85
CA TRP A 6 -12.26 11.36 -4.86
C TRP A 6 -13.03 10.77 -3.66
N ASN A 7 -12.48 9.73 -3.02
CA ASN A 7 -13.08 9.01 -1.89
C ASN A 7 -12.53 9.46 -0.53
N ILE A 8 -11.70 10.50 -0.49
CA ILE A 8 -11.10 11.02 0.74
C ILE A 8 -12.04 12.12 1.31
N PRO A 9 -12.44 12.04 2.59
CA PRO A 9 -13.22 13.10 3.23
C PRO A 9 -12.51 14.46 3.14
N GLU A 10 -13.27 15.55 3.03
CA GLU A 10 -12.75 16.90 2.79
C GLU A 10 -11.71 17.34 3.85
N GLU A 11 -11.93 16.96 5.11
CA GLU A 11 -11.03 17.20 6.25
C GLU A 11 -9.61 16.59 6.09
N TYR A 12 -9.45 15.55 5.26
CA TYR A 12 -8.15 14.91 5.01
C TYR A 12 -7.56 15.24 3.64
N GLN A 13 -8.28 15.99 2.80
CA GLN A 13 -7.80 16.31 1.46
C GLN A 13 -6.45 17.00 1.54
N GLU A 14 -6.27 17.97 2.44
CA GLU A 14 -5.03 18.74 2.66
C GLU A 14 -3.77 17.89 2.88
N LEU A 15 -3.91 16.64 3.34
CA LEU A 15 -2.78 15.72 3.51
C LEU A 15 -2.18 15.26 2.18
N VAL A 16 -2.94 15.34 1.09
CA VAL A 16 -2.51 14.99 -0.26
C VAL A 16 -2.13 16.26 -1.01
N HIS A 17 -0.85 16.36 -1.39
CA HIS A 17 -0.35 17.49 -2.17
C HIS A 17 -1.10 17.66 -3.51
N ASP A 18 -1.39 18.91 -3.90
CA ASP A 18 -2.23 19.24 -5.07
C ASP A 18 -1.78 18.59 -6.38
N HIS A 19 -0.46 18.46 -6.58
CA HIS A 19 0.13 17.73 -7.72
C HIS A 19 -0.49 16.33 -7.91
N TRP A 20 -0.77 15.60 -6.84
CA TRP A 20 -1.29 14.25 -6.94
C TRP A 20 -2.79 14.21 -7.26
N ARG A 21 -3.53 15.28 -6.93
CA ARG A 21 -4.97 15.39 -7.20
C ARG A 21 -5.29 15.66 -8.68
N SER A 22 -4.30 16.08 -9.47
CA SER A 22 -4.47 16.32 -10.91
C SER A 22 -4.47 15.05 -11.76
N PHE A 23 -4.27 13.87 -11.18
CA PHE A 23 -4.28 12.60 -11.90
C PHE A 23 -5.65 11.91 -11.83
N PRO A 24 -6.04 11.14 -12.88
CA PRO A 24 -7.25 10.33 -12.83
C PRO A 24 -7.10 9.19 -11.81
N ALA A 25 -8.22 8.75 -11.25
CA ALA A 25 -8.27 7.60 -10.35
C ALA A 25 -7.82 6.33 -11.09
N VAL A 26 -6.91 5.59 -10.46
CA VAL A 26 -6.35 4.36 -11.02
C VAL A 26 -7.39 3.24 -11.01
N ASN A 27 -7.32 2.34 -11.99
CA ASN A 27 -8.16 1.14 -12.03
C ASN A 27 -7.96 0.30 -10.76
N LYS A 28 -9.07 -0.19 -10.17
CA LYS A 28 -9.11 -1.05 -8.98
C LYS A 28 -8.17 -2.26 -9.04
N PHE A 29 -7.92 -2.83 -10.23
CA PHE A 29 -7.00 -3.95 -10.40
C PHE A 29 -5.56 -3.63 -9.93
N TRP A 30 -5.09 -2.40 -10.09
CA TRP A 30 -3.75 -2.01 -9.64
C TRP A 30 -3.64 -1.96 -8.11
N HIS A 31 -4.72 -1.57 -7.42
CA HIS A 31 -4.78 -1.62 -5.96
C HIS A 31 -4.71 -3.06 -5.45
N PHE A 32 -5.43 -3.99 -6.10
CA PHE A 32 -5.34 -5.41 -5.76
C PHE A 32 -3.95 -6.00 -6.04
N GLY A 33 -3.32 -5.62 -7.16
CA GLY A 33 -1.96 -6.04 -7.50
C GLY A 33 -0.93 -5.58 -6.47
N LEU A 34 -1.00 -4.32 -6.05
CA LEU A 34 -0.13 -3.79 -5.00
C LEU A 34 -0.38 -4.49 -3.65
N ALA A 35 -1.64 -4.68 -3.25
CA ALA A 35 -1.97 -5.38 -2.01
C ALA A 35 -1.43 -6.82 -2.01
N PHE A 36 -1.54 -7.53 -3.13
CA PHE A 36 -0.99 -8.86 -3.31
C PHE A 36 0.54 -8.88 -3.20
N LEU A 37 1.23 -7.94 -3.86
CA LEU A 37 2.68 -7.80 -3.76
C LEU A 37 3.13 -7.55 -2.32
N TYR A 38 2.51 -6.59 -1.61
CA TYR A 38 2.84 -6.31 -0.21
C TYR A 38 2.57 -7.51 0.71
N THR A 39 1.53 -8.30 0.43
CA THR A 39 1.23 -9.51 1.21
C THR A 39 2.32 -10.56 1.06
N ILE A 40 2.81 -10.81 -0.16
CA ILE A 40 3.94 -11.72 -0.40
C ILE A 40 5.20 -11.21 0.31
N LEU A 41 5.51 -9.91 0.16
CA LEU A 41 6.67 -9.30 0.82
C LEU A 41 6.58 -9.43 2.35
N MET A 42 5.40 -9.24 2.93
CA MET A 42 5.16 -9.42 4.37
C MET A 42 5.43 -10.87 4.79
N ILE A 43 4.86 -11.87 4.10
CA ILE A 43 5.04 -13.29 4.42
C ILE A 43 6.51 -13.69 4.32
N MET A 44 7.18 -13.30 3.23
CA MET A 44 8.61 -13.61 3.03
C MET A 44 9.47 -12.95 4.11
N SER A 45 9.16 -11.70 4.49
CA SER A 45 9.87 -10.98 5.54
C SER A 45 9.65 -11.61 6.92
N THR A 46 8.41 -11.89 7.31
CA THR A 46 8.10 -12.46 8.63
C THR A 46 8.64 -13.87 8.78
N LEU A 47 8.52 -14.71 7.75
CA LEU A 47 9.09 -16.06 7.75
C LEU A 47 10.62 -16.01 7.75
N GLY A 48 11.23 -15.25 6.84
CA GLY A 48 12.68 -15.17 6.73
C GLY A 48 13.34 -14.66 8.02
N ASN A 49 12.87 -13.51 8.52
CA ASN A 49 13.39 -12.95 9.77
C ASN A 49 13.01 -13.79 10.99
N GLY A 50 11.82 -14.40 11.00
CA GLY A 50 11.40 -15.31 12.06
C GLY A 50 12.28 -16.55 12.16
N ILE A 51 12.68 -17.14 11.03
CA ILE A 51 13.62 -18.26 10.97
C ILE A 51 15.00 -17.85 11.49
N VAL A 52 15.50 -16.66 11.10
CA VAL A 52 16.77 -16.14 11.62
C VAL A 52 16.71 -16.03 13.14
N ILE A 53 15.68 -15.38 13.70
CA ILE A 53 15.53 -15.25 15.15
C ILE A 53 15.46 -16.62 15.81
N TRP A 54 14.70 -17.56 15.25
CA TRP A 54 14.53 -18.90 15.82
C TRP A 54 15.85 -19.68 15.88
N ILE A 55 16.62 -19.71 14.80
CA ILE A 55 17.91 -20.42 14.71
C ILE A 55 18.93 -19.82 15.67
N PHE A 56 18.98 -18.50 15.81
CA PHE A 56 19.96 -17.84 16.68
C PHE A 56 19.52 -17.75 18.16
N SER A 57 18.27 -18.08 18.47
CA SER A 57 17.75 -18.11 19.85
C SER A 57 17.66 -19.53 20.42
N THR A 58 17.86 -20.57 19.61
CA THR A 58 17.90 -21.98 20.00
C THR A 58 19.32 -22.50 19.94
#